data_AF-A0A9E3NWW2-F1
#
_entry.id   AF-A0A9E3NWW2-F1
#
_cell.length_a   1.000
_cell.length_b   1.000
_cell.length_c   1.000
_cell.angle_alpha   90.00
_cell.angle_beta   90.00
_cell.angle_gamma   90.00
#
_symmetry.space_group_name_H-M   'P 1'
#
loop_
_entity.id
_entity.type
_entity.pdbx_description
1 polymer ?
#
loop_
_entity_poly.entity_id
_entity_poly.type
_entity_poly.pdbx_seq_one_letter_code
_entity_poly.pdbx_strand_id
1 'polypeptide(L)'
;MRLRCVAAFVIAIGTIGCHRPKHYETNVEITRVTAARKDDKGKVLTIDLEYAFSECPGSQLEVLRGDAEFAACIGKHKVGDKVPVSIDHEWADDGHWQWVVRKVGDCRRVADPNDEASFAVVRECEDWNVNGNKVGFQCRYLPEKNLLEKCPWFKRN
;
A
#
# COMPACT_ATOMS: atom_id res chain seq x y z
N MET A 1 45.93 23.26 -43.93
CA MET A 1 45.41 21.90 -43.62
C MET A 1 45.21 21.86 -42.11
N ARG A 2 44.02 22.14 -41.56
CA ARG A 2 42.84 21.26 -41.38
C ARG A 2 43.14 19.91 -40.68
N LEU A 3 42.41 19.67 -39.58
CA LEU A 3 42.09 18.41 -38.87
C LEU A 3 43.17 17.91 -37.87
N ARG A 4 42.91 17.52 -36.60
CA ARG A 4 41.70 17.11 -35.87
C ARG A 4 41.93 17.18 -34.33
N CYS A 5 40.93 17.66 -33.59
CA CYS A 5 40.69 17.30 -32.18
C CYS A 5 40.36 15.79 -32.10
N VAL A 6 40.84 15.08 -31.07
CA VAL A 6 40.02 14.17 -30.24
C VAL A 6 40.67 14.05 -28.85
N ALA A 7 40.00 14.63 -27.85
CA ALA A 7 40.16 14.29 -26.45
C ALA A 7 39.35 13.02 -26.15
N ALA A 8 39.91 12.06 -25.42
CA ALA A 8 39.19 10.89 -24.93
C ALA A 8 39.18 10.91 -23.40
N PHE A 9 38.20 11.63 -22.83
CA PHE A 9 37.82 11.52 -21.43
C PHE A 9 36.68 10.51 -21.36
N VAL A 10 36.99 9.25 -21.03
CA VAL A 10 35.98 8.21 -20.82
C VAL A 10 35.38 8.43 -19.43
N ILE A 11 34.29 9.19 -19.38
CA ILE A 11 33.43 9.25 -18.19
C ILE A 11 32.62 7.96 -18.18
N ALA A 12 33.04 7.00 -17.35
CA ALA A 12 32.21 5.88 -16.97
C ALA A 12 31.02 6.41 -16.15
N ILE A 13 29.91 6.70 -16.82
CA ILE A 13 28.63 6.97 -16.17
C ILE A 13 28.15 5.64 -15.60
N GLY A 14 28.44 5.41 -14.33
CA GLY A 14 27.82 4.34 -13.57
C GLY A 14 26.31 4.54 -13.60
N THR A 15 25.60 3.63 -14.28
CA THR A 15 24.16 3.50 -14.15
C THR A 15 23.86 2.89 -12.79
N ILE A 16 24.06 3.65 -11.72
CA ILE A 16 23.34 3.40 -10.47
C ILE A 16 21.91 3.83 -10.80
N GLY A 17 21.08 2.84 -11.16
CA GLY A 17 19.66 3.03 -11.33
C GLY A 17 19.07 3.51 -10.01
N CYS A 18 19.05 4.83 -9.81
CA CYS A 18 18.44 5.46 -8.66
C CYS A 18 16.92 5.33 -8.84
N HIS A 19 16.35 4.25 -8.31
CA HIS A 19 14.91 4.03 -8.29
C HIS A 19 14.31 5.16 -7.47
N ARG A 20 13.63 6.12 -8.13
CA ARG A 20 13.06 7.28 -7.44
C ARG A 20 11.79 6.86 -6.71
N PRO A 21 11.68 7.13 -5.39
CA PRO A 21 10.44 6.98 -4.68
C PRO A 21 9.31 7.75 -5.37
N LYS A 22 8.13 7.16 -5.48
CA LYS A 22 6.94 7.83 -6.00
C LYS A 22 5.93 8.02 -4.89
N HIS A 23 5.33 9.20 -4.86
CA HIS A 23 4.27 9.53 -3.91
C HIS A 23 2.91 9.40 -4.56
N TYR A 24 1.96 8.84 -3.82
CA TYR A 24 0.58 8.67 -4.24
C TYR A 24 -0.38 9.11 -3.13
N GLU A 25 -1.52 9.66 -3.54
CA GLU A 25 -2.67 9.93 -2.67
C GLU A 25 -3.90 9.24 -3.27
N THR A 26 -4.72 8.63 -2.41
CA THR A 26 -6.01 8.01 -2.81
C THR A 26 -6.96 7.98 -1.61
N ASN A 27 -8.20 7.54 -1.82
CA ASN A 27 -9.19 7.40 -0.76
C ASN A 27 -9.42 5.95 -0.38
N VAL A 28 -9.50 5.70 0.93
CA VAL A 28 -9.84 4.39 1.49
C VAL A 28 -11.05 4.51 2.41
N GLU A 29 -11.78 3.41 2.55
CA GLU A 29 -12.85 3.27 3.53
C GLU A 29 -12.35 2.41 4.69
N ILE A 30 -12.44 2.91 5.92
CA ILE A 30 -12.03 2.16 7.11
C ILE A 30 -13.01 1.01 7.33
N THR A 31 -12.53 -0.24 7.29
CA THR A 31 -13.38 -1.43 7.47
C THR A 31 -13.28 -2.00 8.88
N ARG A 32 -12.14 -1.82 9.56
CA ARG A 32 -11.95 -2.30 10.94
C ARG A 32 -10.89 -1.51 11.69
N VAL A 33 -11.10 -1.33 12.98
CA VAL A 33 -10.11 -0.75 13.90
C VAL A 33 -10.01 -1.65 15.13
N THR A 34 -8.84 -2.24 15.37
CA THR A 34 -8.63 -3.21 16.46
C THR A 34 -7.43 -2.82 17.31
N ALA A 35 -7.60 -2.71 18.63
CA ALA A 35 -6.45 -2.55 19.53
C ALA A 35 -5.66 -3.86 19.58
N ALA A 36 -4.48 -3.88 18.95
CA ALA A 36 -3.64 -5.08 18.85
C ALA A 36 -2.89 -5.38 20.14
N ARG A 37 -2.42 -4.34 20.84
CA ARG A 37 -1.77 -4.46 22.15
C ARG A 37 -2.20 -3.34 23.08
N LYS A 38 -2.37 -3.69 24.36
CA LYS A 38 -2.60 -2.74 25.45
C LYS A 38 -1.57 -2.95 26.56
N ASP A 39 -1.31 -1.92 27.35
CA ASP A 39 -0.56 -2.06 28.60
C ASP A 39 -1.46 -2.55 29.75
N ASP A 40 -0.86 -2.76 30.93
CA ASP A 40 -1.56 -3.23 32.14
C ASP A 40 -2.63 -2.24 32.65
N LYS A 41 -2.62 -0.99 32.14
CA LYS A 41 -3.59 0.06 32.45
C LYS A 41 -4.66 0.21 31.36
N GLY A 42 -4.65 -0.65 30.35
CA GLY A 42 -5.61 -0.65 29.25
C GLY A 42 -5.32 0.41 28.17
N LYS A 43 -4.19 1.12 28.23
CA LYS A 43 -3.79 2.07 27.18
C LYS A 43 -3.36 1.30 25.93
N VAL A 44 -3.87 1.71 24.77
CA VAL A 44 -3.49 1.11 23.49
C VAL A 44 -2.04 1.46 23.16
N LEU A 45 -1.22 0.42 22.95
CA LEU A 45 0.18 0.52 22.56
C LEU A 45 0.36 0.36 21.05
N THR A 46 -0.48 -0.48 20.43
CA THR A 46 -0.52 -0.67 18.98
C THR A 46 -1.95 -0.91 18.52
N ILE A 47 -2.21 -0.54 17.27
CA ILE A 47 -3.52 -0.69 16.63
C ILE A 47 -3.36 -1.34 15.27
N ASP A 48 -4.31 -2.19 14.90
CA ASP A 48 -4.49 -2.71 13.55
C ASP A 48 -5.67 -1.97 12.92
N LEU A 49 -5.36 -1.18 11.90
CA LEU A 49 -6.34 -0.50 11.04
C LEU A 49 -6.51 -1.32 9.77
N GLU A 50 -7.72 -1.75 9.46
CA GLU A 50 -8.06 -2.33 8.17
C GLU A 50 -8.85 -1.31 7.35
N TYR A 51 -8.52 -1.21 6.07
CA TYR A 51 -9.27 -0.37 5.14
C TYR A 51 -9.36 -1.02 3.76
N ALA A 52 -10.35 -0.56 2.99
CA ALA A 52 -10.55 -0.92 1.60
C ALA A 52 -10.28 0.25 0.67
N PHE A 53 -9.56 0.04 -0.44
CA PHE A 53 -9.37 1.08 -1.45
C PHE A 53 -10.68 1.31 -2.22
N SER A 54 -11.22 2.52 -2.13
CA SER A 54 -12.52 2.85 -2.76
C SER A 54 -12.45 2.95 -4.29
N GLU A 55 -11.26 3.25 -4.82
CA GLU A 55 -11.07 3.59 -6.24
C GLU A 55 -10.43 2.44 -7.04
N CYS A 56 -9.90 1.42 -6.35
CA CYS A 56 -9.22 0.29 -6.98
C CYS A 56 -10.22 -0.79 -7.43
N PRO A 57 -9.97 -1.44 -8.57
CA PRO A 57 -10.77 -2.58 -9.00
C PRO A 57 -10.60 -3.78 -8.05
N GLY A 58 -11.67 -4.54 -7.86
CA GLY A 58 -11.75 -5.65 -6.92
C GLY A 58 -11.85 -5.24 -5.45
N SER A 59 -11.95 -6.23 -4.57
CA SER A 59 -11.91 -6.01 -3.12
C SER A 59 -10.46 -5.98 -2.67
N GLN A 60 -9.94 -4.78 -2.45
CA GLN A 60 -8.59 -4.52 -1.98
C GLN A 60 -8.62 -4.20 -0.50
N LEU A 61 -8.30 -5.18 0.36
CA LEU A 61 -8.19 -4.96 1.81
C LEU A 61 -6.73 -4.88 2.20
N GLU A 62 -6.39 -3.88 3.03
CA GLU A 62 -5.07 -3.71 3.62
C GLU A 62 -5.22 -3.56 5.13
N VAL A 63 -4.39 -4.27 5.89
CA VAL A 63 -4.27 -4.13 7.34
C VAL A 63 -2.97 -3.42 7.65
N LEU A 64 -3.03 -2.37 8.44
CA LEU A 64 -1.92 -1.52 8.78
C LEU A 64 -1.74 -1.50 10.29
N ARG A 65 -0.55 -1.86 10.74
CA ARG A 65 -0.18 -1.72 12.15
C ARG A 65 0.40 -0.33 12.40
N GLY A 66 -0.11 0.31 13.45
CA GLY A 66 0.39 1.59 13.93
C GLY A 66 0.81 1.51 15.40
N ASP A 67 1.74 2.39 15.76
CA ASP A 67 2.19 2.61 17.13
C ASP A 67 1.15 3.34 17.99
N ALA A 68 1.54 3.70 19.22
CA ALA A 68 0.65 4.37 20.17
C ALA A 68 0.24 5.78 19.72
N GLU A 69 1.09 6.49 18.98
CA GLU A 69 0.79 7.85 18.48
C GLU A 69 -0.25 7.76 17.36
N PHE A 70 -0.01 6.86 16.40
CA PHE A 70 -0.97 6.58 15.35
C PHE A 70 -2.29 6.06 15.94
N ALA A 71 -2.25 5.17 16.92
CA ALA A 71 -3.43 4.63 17.61
C ALA A 71 -4.27 5.74 18.28
N ALA A 72 -3.62 6.70 18.94
CA ALA A 72 -4.30 7.83 19.56
C ALA A 72 -4.97 8.74 18.51
N CYS A 73 -4.35 8.92 17.35
CA CYS A 73 -4.91 9.73 16.28
C CYS A 73 -6.05 9.02 15.54
N ILE A 74 -5.84 7.76 15.11
CA ILE A 74 -6.79 7.04 14.26
C ILE A 74 -8.09 6.74 15.01
N GLY A 75 -8.07 6.70 16.34
CA GLY A 75 -9.27 6.55 17.18
C GLY A 75 -10.32 7.65 17.01
N LYS A 76 -10.01 8.75 16.31
CA LYS A 76 -10.98 9.77 15.90
C LYS A 76 -11.86 9.32 14.73
N HIS A 77 -11.34 8.42 13.89
CA HIS A 77 -12.02 7.91 12.70
C HIS A 77 -12.81 6.64 13.06
N LYS A 78 -13.89 6.40 12.33
CA LYS A 78 -14.84 5.31 12.55
C LYS A 78 -14.85 4.36 11.37
N VAL A 79 -15.31 3.13 11.61
CA VAL A 79 -15.62 2.20 10.51
C VAL A 79 -16.67 2.82 9.59
N GLY A 80 -16.41 2.77 8.29
CA GLY A 80 -17.18 3.41 7.23
C GLY A 80 -16.69 4.82 6.84
N ASP A 81 -15.78 5.42 7.62
CA ASP A 81 -15.21 6.72 7.23
C ASP A 81 -14.36 6.56 5.97
N LYS A 82 -14.53 7.51 5.04
CA LYS A 82 -13.71 7.63 3.84
C LYS A 82 -12.65 8.69 4.07
N VAL A 83 -11.39 8.26 4.07
CA VAL A 83 -10.25 9.11 4.42
C VAL A 83 -9.18 9.02 3.35
N PRO A 84 -8.46 10.14 3.08
CA PRO A 84 -7.33 10.10 2.19
C PRO A 84 -6.18 9.30 2.82
N VAL A 85 -5.45 8.53 2.02
CA VAL A 85 -4.21 7.88 2.41
C VAL A 85 -3.06 8.38 1.56
N SER A 86 -1.90 8.46 2.17
CA SER A 86 -0.65 8.87 1.54
C SER A 86 0.29 7.67 1.51
N ILE A 87 0.79 7.36 0.32
CA ILE A 87 1.54 6.13 0.03
C ILE A 87 2.83 6.51 -0.68
N ASP A 88 3.96 6.08 -0.13
CA ASP A 88 5.25 6.13 -0.82
C ASP A 88 5.55 4.77 -1.45
N HIS A 89 5.92 4.76 -2.71
CA HIS A 89 6.37 3.58 -3.43
C HIS A 89 7.88 3.61 -3.51
N GLU A 90 8.52 2.75 -2.74
CA GLU A 90 9.96 2.77 -2.45
C GLU A 90 10.61 1.46 -2.88
N TRP A 91 11.88 1.53 -3.28
CA TRP A 91 12.66 0.34 -3.62
C TRP A 91 13.25 -0.25 -2.35
N ALA A 92 12.88 -1.48 -2.02
CA ALA A 92 13.42 -2.21 -0.87
C ALA A 92 14.80 -2.79 -1.18
N ASP A 93 15.61 -2.98 -0.14
CA ASP A 93 17.00 -3.45 -0.26
C ASP A 93 17.12 -4.88 -0.82
N ASP A 94 16.07 -5.69 -0.70
CA ASP A 94 15.95 -7.04 -1.24
C ASP A 94 15.46 -7.09 -2.70
N GLY A 95 15.36 -5.93 -3.37
CA GLY A 95 15.24 -5.84 -4.81
C GLY A 95 13.81 -5.89 -5.36
N HIS A 96 12.83 -5.48 -4.56
CA HIS A 96 11.44 -5.31 -5.01
C HIS A 96 10.88 -3.94 -4.61
N TRP A 97 9.79 -3.53 -5.25
CA TRP A 97 9.08 -2.32 -4.83
C TRP A 97 8.14 -2.63 -3.66
N GLN A 98 8.20 -1.79 -2.62
CA GLN A 98 7.26 -1.78 -1.50
C GLN A 98 6.43 -0.51 -1.53
N TRP A 99 5.17 -0.59 -1.13
CA TRP A 99 4.36 0.59 -0.84
C TRP A 99 4.26 0.79 0.67
N VAL A 100 4.53 2.01 1.10
CA VAL A 100 4.64 2.39 2.50
C VAL A 100 3.61 3.45 2.76
N VAL A 101 2.59 3.09 3.53
CA VAL A 101 1.57 4.05 3.96
C VAL A 101 2.17 4.99 5.00
N ARG A 102 2.16 6.28 4.71
CA ARG A 102 2.71 7.35 5.57
C ARG A 102 1.64 8.07 6.38
N LYS A 103 0.42 8.13 5.85
CA LYS A 103 -0.67 8.88 6.46
C LYS A 103 -2.02 8.25 6.16
N VAL A 104 -2.92 8.31 7.13
CA VAL A 104 -4.35 8.00 6.97
C VAL A 104 -5.14 9.17 7.57
N GLY A 105 -5.88 9.89 6.73
CA GLY A 105 -6.54 11.14 7.11
C GLY A 105 -5.54 12.21 7.55
N ASP A 106 -5.67 12.67 8.79
CA ASP A 106 -4.73 13.56 9.48
C ASP A 106 -3.62 12.80 10.25
N CYS A 107 -3.72 11.47 10.35
CA CYS A 107 -2.88 10.64 11.20
C CYS A 107 -1.61 10.17 10.49
N ARG A 108 -0.46 10.70 10.93
CA ARG A 108 0.85 10.26 10.48
C ARG A 108 1.17 8.88 11.06
N ARG A 109 1.69 7.99 10.22
CA ARG A 109 2.23 6.70 10.61
C ARG A 109 3.74 6.68 10.45
N VAL A 110 4.45 6.23 11.48
CA VAL A 110 5.84 5.81 11.33
C VAL A 110 5.82 4.38 10.78
N ALA A 111 6.39 4.18 9.60
CA ALA A 111 6.45 2.85 9.00
C ALA A 111 7.37 1.95 9.83
N ASP A 112 6.89 0.78 10.21
CA ASP A 112 7.71 -0.24 10.85
C ASP A 112 8.49 -0.99 9.75
N PRO A 113 9.83 -1.00 9.76
CA PRO A 113 10.62 -1.74 8.79
C PRO A 113 10.43 -3.26 8.88
N ASN A 114 9.84 -3.76 9.96
CA ASN A 114 9.49 -5.17 10.16
C ASN A 114 7.97 -5.39 10.07
N ASP A 115 7.24 -4.52 9.38
CA ASP A 115 5.78 -4.62 9.25
C ASP A 115 5.39 -5.83 8.38
N GLU A 116 5.42 -7.02 8.98
CA GLU A 116 4.93 -8.27 8.38
C GLU A 116 3.39 -8.27 8.23
N ALA A 117 2.69 -7.30 8.81
CA ALA A 117 1.23 -7.27 8.92
C ALA A 117 0.52 -6.48 7.81
N SER A 118 1.27 -5.74 6.98
CA SER A 118 0.74 -5.06 5.79
C SER A 118 0.49 -6.07 4.67
N PHE A 119 -0.54 -6.90 4.83
CA PHE A 119 -1.00 -7.79 3.76
C PHE A 119 -2.10 -7.09 2.96
N ALA A 120 -1.94 -7.05 1.64
CA ALA A 120 -2.98 -6.62 0.71
C ALA A 120 -3.62 -7.86 0.06
N VAL A 121 -4.93 -8.03 0.23
CA VAL A 121 -5.70 -9.05 -0.51
C VAL A 121 -6.32 -8.40 -1.73
N VAL A 122 -5.92 -8.86 -2.92
CA VAL A 122 -6.40 -8.38 -4.22
C VAL A 122 -7.25 -9.47 -4.87
N ARG A 123 -8.56 -9.47 -4.65
CA ARG A 123 -9.44 -10.49 -5.24
C ARG A 123 -10.76 -9.91 -5.74
N GLU A 124 -11.24 -10.45 -6.86
CA GLU A 124 -12.63 -10.27 -7.31
C GLU A 124 -13.39 -11.55 -7.03
N CYS A 125 -14.48 -11.44 -6.27
CA CYS A 125 -15.37 -12.55 -5.99
C CYS A 125 -16.67 -12.38 -6.78
N GLU A 126 -17.05 -13.42 -7.52
CA GLU A 126 -18.29 -13.47 -8.28
C GLU A 126 -19.15 -14.65 -7.82
N ASP A 127 -20.47 -14.47 -7.87
CA ASP A 127 -21.42 -15.53 -7.51
C ASP A 127 -21.34 -16.66 -8.54
N TRP A 128 -21.18 -17.89 -8.04
CA TRP A 128 -21.21 -19.07 -8.88
C TRP A 128 -22.66 -19.55 -8.98
N ASN A 129 -23.24 -19.40 -10.17
CA ASN A 129 -24.60 -19.82 -10.46
C ASN A 129 -24.61 -21.08 -11.33
N VAL A 130 -25.42 -22.07 -10.96
CA VAL A 130 -25.71 -23.26 -11.76
C VAL A 130 -27.21 -23.33 -11.98
N ASN A 131 -27.64 -23.37 -13.25
CA ASN A 131 -29.06 -23.37 -13.63
C ASN A 131 -29.87 -22.23 -12.99
N GLY A 132 -29.29 -21.02 -12.93
CA GLY A 132 -29.94 -19.84 -12.36
C GLY A 132 -29.99 -19.80 -10.82
N ASN A 133 -29.48 -20.83 -10.14
CA ASN A 133 -29.41 -20.86 -8.68
C ASN A 133 -27.98 -20.58 -8.21
N LYS A 134 -27.84 -19.71 -7.19
CA LYS A 134 -26.57 -19.46 -6.52
C LYS A 134 -26.15 -20.70 -5.74
N VAL A 135 -25.05 -21.32 -6.16
CA VAL A 135 -24.48 -22.51 -5.51
C VAL A 135 -23.20 -22.20 -4.73
N GLY A 136 -22.65 -20.99 -4.88
CA GLY A 136 -21.48 -20.54 -4.14
C GLY A 136 -20.94 -19.22 -4.66
N PHE A 137 -19.65 -18.99 -4.42
CA PHE A 137 -18.88 -17.87 -4.97
C PHE A 137 -17.49 -18.37 -5.36
N GLN A 138 -16.91 -17.77 -6.38
CA GLN A 138 -15.51 -17.99 -6.76
C GLN A 138 -14.76 -16.67 -6.68
N CYS A 139 -13.56 -16.69 -6.10
CA CYS A 139 -12.72 -15.52 -5.97
C CYS A 139 -11.44 -15.69 -6.80
N ARG A 140 -11.23 -14.81 -7.79
CA ARG A 140 -10.09 -14.81 -8.69
C ARG A 140 -9.15 -13.66 -8.34
N TYR A 141 -7.85 -13.85 -8.60
CA TYR A 141 -6.89 -12.75 -8.54
C TYR A 141 -7.17 -11.78 -9.69
N LEU A 142 -7.08 -10.49 -9.41
CA LEU A 142 -7.27 -9.46 -10.43
C LEU A 142 -6.08 -9.48 -11.41
N PRO A 143 -6.31 -9.41 -12.74
CA PRO A 143 -5.23 -9.20 -13.69
C PRO A 143 -4.45 -7.92 -13.37
N GLU A 144 -3.13 -8.05 -13.23
CA GLU A 144 -2.23 -6.99 -12.77
C GLU A 144 -2.37 -5.70 -13.59
N LYS A 145 -2.53 -5.80 -14.92
CA LYS A 145 -2.67 -4.64 -15.80
C LYS A 145 -3.82 -3.70 -15.39
N ASN A 146 -5.00 -4.25 -15.10
CA ASN A 146 -6.17 -3.44 -14.77
C ASN A 146 -6.04 -2.81 -13.37
N LEU A 147 -5.40 -3.51 -12.44
CA LEU A 147 -5.09 -2.97 -11.11
C LEU A 147 -4.12 -1.80 -11.23
N LEU A 148 -3.00 -2.00 -11.93
CA LEU A 148 -1.91 -1.03 -11.98
C LEU A 148 -2.25 0.22 -12.81
N GLU A 149 -3.19 0.14 -13.74
CA GLU A 149 -3.69 1.32 -14.47
C GLU A 149 -4.41 2.31 -13.54
N LYS A 150 -5.14 1.82 -12.53
CA LYS A 150 -5.86 2.67 -11.56
C LYS A 150 -5.09 2.89 -10.27
N CYS A 151 -4.38 1.86 -9.81
CA CYS A 151 -3.72 1.80 -8.50
C CYS A 151 -2.26 1.38 -8.68
N PRO A 152 -1.42 2.28 -9.23
CA PRO A 152 -0.05 1.97 -9.63
C PRO A 152 0.89 1.64 -8.46
N TRP A 153 0.55 2.02 -7.23
CA TRP A 153 1.34 1.69 -6.04
C TRP A 153 1.35 0.20 -5.70
N PHE A 154 0.42 -0.59 -6.25
CA PHE A 154 0.46 -2.05 -6.10
C PHE A 154 1.53 -2.74 -6.95
N LYS A 155 2.26 -1.99 -7.78
CA LYS A 155 3.32 -2.53 -8.64
C LYS A 155 4.46 -3.09 -7.79
N ARG A 156 4.87 -4.33 -8.03
CA ARG A 156 5.94 -5.01 -7.25
C ARG A 156 7.28 -5.12 -8.01
N ASN A 157 7.26 -5.07 -9.35
CA ASN A 157 8.42 -5.28 -10.25
C ASN A 157 8.58 -4.16 -11.28
#